data_AF-A0A0G0K5D2-F1
#
_entry.id   AF-A0A0G0K5D2-F1
#
_cell.length_a   1.000
_cell.length_b   1.000
_cell.length_c   1.000
_cell.angle_alpha   90.00
_cell.angle_beta   90.00
_cell.angle_gamma   90.00
#
_symmetry.space_group_name_H-M   'P 1'
#
loop_
_entity.id
_entity.type
_entity.pdbx_description
1 polymer ?
#
loop_
_entity_poly.entity_id
_entity_poly.type
_entity_poly.pdbx_seq_one_letter_code
_entity_poly.pdbx_strand_id
1 'polypeptide(L)'
;EIATKALNKLQSVVNTTIIGQSQDINISYGSKVTEVQVLSMYENKTARYTFEGPLHMGAILAGSNDKKSLELLCAYSVPLGIAFQIQDDILGVLAEDKKIGKSAASDIEEGKKTLLVIKAYSLASSMQTRQLDAILGKKNLTGKEITLFRKLLIDTGALEYNKNLAAENLKLGKREIEKIIILPAAKKFLIGLVEYLEKREI
;
A
#
# COMPACT_ATOMS: atom_id res chain seq x y z
N GLU A 1 32.52 9.12 6.06
CA GLU A 1 31.84 9.30 4.76
C GLU A 1 30.60 8.41 4.58
N ILE A 2 30.71 7.08 4.70
CA ILE A 2 29.58 6.13 4.52
C ILE A 2 28.44 6.36 5.53
N ALA A 3 28.76 6.52 6.82
CA ALA A 3 27.76 6.78 7.85
C ALA A 3 26.94 8.05 7.57
N THR A 4 27.58 9.13 7.11
CA THR A 4 26.91 10.37 6.70
C THR A 4 25.97 10.14 5.51
N LYS A 5 26.39 9.36 4.51
CA LYS A 5 25.53 9.00 3.37
C LYS A 5 24.29 8.20 3.82
N ALA A 6 24.47 7.26 4.76
CA ALA A 6 23.37 6.47 5.30
C ALA A 6 22.37 7.34 6.09
N LEU A 7 22.88 8.26 6.94
CA LEU A 7 22.05 9.23 7.66
C LEU A 7 21.28 10.15 6.72
N ASN A 8 21.92 10.63 5.64
CA ASN A 8 21.23 11.44 4.62
C ASN A 8 20.11 10.65 3.93
N LYS A 9 20.32 9.37 3.62
CA LYS A 9 19.25 8.52 3.06
C LYS A 9 18.13 8.29 4.06
N LEU A 10 18.45 8.04 5.33
CA LEU A 10 17.43 7.92 6.40
C LEU A 10 16.60 9.19 6.51
N GLN A 11 17.23 10.37 6.55
CA GLN A 11 16.52 11.64 6.61
C GLN A 11 15.64 11.86 5.37
N SER A 12 16.13 11.51 4.17
CA SER A 12 15.33 11.57 2.95
C SER A 12 14.09 10.68 3.03
N VAL A 13 14.23 9.45 3.54
CA VAL A 13 13.10 8.52 3.72
C VAL A 13 12.08 9.10 4.70
N VAL A 14 12.53 9.62 5.84
CA VAL A 14 11.64 10.28 6.83
C VAL A 14 10.87 11.43 6.19
N ASN A 15 11.54 12.30 5.43
CA ASN A 15 10.90 13.43 4.75
C ASN A 15 9.84 12.95 3.75
N THR A 16 10.15 11.92 2.94
CA THR A 16 9.20 11.34 2.00
C THR A 16 7.99 10.73 2.71
N THR A 17 8.18 10.07 3.85
CA THR A 17 7.07 9.53 4.64
C THR A 17 6.19 10.64 5.21
N ILE A 18 6.76 11.74 5.68
CA ILE A 18 6.00 12.92 6.12
C ILE A 18 5.12 13.47 4.99
N ILE A 19 5.68 13.55 3.76
CA ILE A 19 4.89 13.93 2.58
C ILE A 19 3.76 12.94 2.34
N GLY A 20 4.02 11.63 2.40
CA GLY A 20 3.00 10.59 2.27
C GLY A 20 1.88 10.69 3.30
N GLN A 21 2.21 10.97 4.57
CA GLN A 21 1.22 11.21 5.62
C GLN A 21 0.40 12.47 5.37
N SER A 22 1.04 13.54 4.89
CA SER A 22 0.32 14.76 4.49
C SER A 22 -0.62 14.50 3.31
N GLN A 23 -0.22 13.68 2.33
CA GLN A 23 -1.08 13.26 1.23
C GLN A 23 -2.30 12.48 1.73
N ASP A 24 -2.13 11.57 2.68
CA ASP A 24 -3.21 10.79 3.28
C ASP A 24 -4.26 11.67 3.99
N ILE A 25 -3.80 12.63 4.77
CA ILE A 25 -4.67 13.63 5.41
C ILE A 25 -5.43 14.43 4.35
N ASN A 26 -4.74 14.95 3.33
CA ASN A 26 -5.37 15.74 2.26
C ASN A 26 -6.40 14.93 1.47
N ILE A 27 -6.10 13.67 1.16
CA ILE A 27 -7.02 12.75 0.48
C ILE A 27 -8.30 12.57 1.29
N SER A 28 -8.19 12.41 2.60
CA SER A 28 -9.34 12.21 3.48
C SER A 28 -10.35 13.37 3.39
N TYR A 29 -9.88 14.62 3.26
CA TYR A 29 -10.74 15.80 3.12
C TYR A 29 -11.10 16.18 1.67
N GLY A 30 -10.38 15.66 0.66
CA GLY A 30 -10.59 16.01 -0.74
C GLY A 30 -11.91 15.49 -1.32
N SER A 31 -12.67 16.33 -2.02
CA SER A 31 -13.95 15.93 -2.64
C SER A 31 -13.80 15.09 -3.91
N LYS A 32 -12.66 15.21 -4.61
CA LYS A 32 -12.30 14.42 -5.79
C LYS A 32 -10.91 13.84 -5.60
N VAL A 33 -10.85 12.56 -5.28
CA VAL A 33 -9.61 11.80 -5.12
C VAL A 33 -9.43 10.91 -6.34
N THR A 34 -8.27 11.00 -6.96
CA THR A 34 -7.90 10.16 -8.10
C THR A 34 -7.05 8.98 -7.66
N GLU A 35 -7.07 7.91 -8.44
CA GLU A 35 -6.20 6.75 -8.23
C GLU A 35 -4.72 7.13 -8.21
N VAL A 36 -4.29 8.00 -9.11
CA VAL A 36 -2.89 8.48 -9.18
C VAL A 36 -2.47 9.13 -7.86
N GLN A 37 -3.34 9.92 -7.24
CA GLN A 37 -3.06 10.53 -5.93
C GLN A 37 -2.92 9.48 -4.83
N VAL A 38 -3.78 8.46 -4.80
CA VAL A 38 -3.70 7.39 -3.80
C VAL A 38 -2.45 6.53 -3.99
N LEU A 39 -2.11 6.17 -5.23
CA LEU A 39 -0.90 5.39 -5.51
C LEU A 39 0.38 6.17 -5.17
N SER A 40 0.41 7.48 -5.47
CA SER A 40 1.51 8.35 -5.02
C SER A 40 1.62 8.41 -3.49
N MET A 41 0.48 8.46 -2.80
CA MET A 41 0.45 8.41 -1.34
C MET A 41 0.98 7.07 -0.81
N TYR A 42 0.55 5.93 -1.36
CA TYR A 42 1.06 4.62 -0.94
C TYR A 42 2.57 4.48 -1.15
N GLU A 43 3.07 4.96 -2.28
CA GLU A 43 4.50 4.98 -2.55
C GLU A 43 5.25 5.76 -1.47
N ASN A 44 4.87 7.01 -1.22
CA ASN A 44 5.58 7.90 -0.30
C ASN A 44 5.43 7.48 1.17
N LYS A 45 4.20 7.13 1.57
CA LYS A 45 3.85 6.81 2.96
C LYS A 45 4.42 5.45 3.38
N THR A 46 4.36 4.46 2.48
CA THR A 46 4.59 3.06 2.86
C THR A 46 5.74 2.46 2.09
N ALA A 47 5.76 2.53 0.76
CA ALA A 47 6.75 1.80 -0.03
C ALA A 47 8.18 2.29 0.22
N ARG A 48 8.36 3.62 0.29
CA ARG A 48 9.68 4.24 0.46
C ARG A 48 10.27 3.96 1.85
N TYR A 49 9.49 4.00 2.92
CA TYR A 49 10.01 3.72 4.28
C TYR A 49 10.10 2.23 4.61
N THR A 50 9.13 1.44 4.18
CA THR A 50 9.03 0.03 4.59
C THR A 50 9.96 -0.87 3.77
N PHE A 51 10.15 -0.57 2.48
CA PHE A 51 10.91 -1.42 1.56
C PHE A 51 12.15 -0.72 1.00
N GLU A 52 12.00 0.42 0.33
CA GLU A 52 13.12 1.07 -0.37
C GLU A 52 14.21 1.55 0.61
N GLY A 53 13.81 2.27 1.66
CA GLY A 53 14.70 2.89 2.64
C GLY A 53 15.64 1.87 3.29
N PRO A 54 15.13 0.79 3.90
CA PRO A 54 15.96 -0.27 4.48
C PRO A 54 16.95 -0.88 3.49
N LEU A 55 16.52 -1.15 2.24
CA LEU A 55 17.38 -1.71 1.21
C LEU A 55 18.48 -0.74 0.78
N HIS A 56 18.15 0.53 0.56
CA HIS A 56 19.14 1.55 0.21
C HIS A 56 20.12 1.80 1.36
N MET A 57 19.63 1.83 2.62
CA MET A 57 20.51 1.95 3.78
C MET A 57 21.49 0.78 3.87
N GLY A 58 21.00 -0.46 3.70
CA GLY A 58 21.84 -1.65 3.67
C GLY A 58 22.89 -1.60 2.57
N ALA A 59 22.49 -1.23 1.35
CA ALA A 59 23.40 -1.09 0.21
C ALA A 59 24.47 0.00 0.45
N ILE A 60 24.08 1.17 0.96
CA ILE A 60 25.01 2.27 1.27
C ILE A 60 26.02 1.84 2.35
N LEU A 61 25.56 1.20 3.42
CA LEU A 61 26.42 0.72 4.51
C LEU A 61 27.38 -0.38 4.06
N ALA A 62 26.99 -1.20 3.08
CA ALA A 62 27.84 -2.19 2.44
C ALA A 62 28.83 -1.60 1.41
N GLY A 63 28.78 -0.29 1.15
CA GLY A 63 29.62 0.39 0.16
C GLY A 63 29.08 0.37 -1.27
N SER A 64 27.89 -0.20 -1.50
CA SER A 64 27.21 -0.26 -2.81
C SER A 64 26.23 0.90 -2.96
N ASN A 65 26.76 2.11 -3.16
CA ASN A 65 25.97 3.35 -3.25
C ASN A 65 25.92 3.96 -4.67
N ASP A 66 26.32 3.21 -5.69
CA ASP A 66 26.23 3.69 -7.06
C ASP A 66 24.76 3.85 -7.47
N LYS A 67 24.50 4.86 -8.31
CA LYS A 67 23.15 5.26 -8.71
C LYS A 67 22.37 4.10 -9.33
N LYS A 68 23.03 3.27 -10.16
CA LYS A 68 22.38 2.16 -10.87
C LYS A 68 21.91 1.08 -9.90
N SER A 69 22.73 0.70 -8.92
CA SER A 69 22.34 -0.27 -7.89
C SER A 69 21.15 0.21 -7.06
N LEU A 70 21.15 1.49 -6.67
CA LEU A 70 20.03 2.08 -5.92
C LEU A 70 18.75 2.17 -6.77
N GLU A 71 18.85 2.52 -8.05
CA GLU A 71 17.69 2.52 -8.97
C GLU A 71 17.09 1.11 -9.15
N LEU A 72 17.94 0.09 -9.24
CA LEU A 72 17.50 -1.30 -9.32
C LEU A 72 16.80 -1.76 -8.03
N LEU A 73 17.32 -1.40 -6.86
CA LEU A 73 16.67 -1.66 -5.57
C LEU A 73 15.33 -0.94 -5.46
N CYS A 74 15.25 0.30 -5.94
CA CYS A 74 14.00 1.06 -6.03
C CYS A 74 12.97 0.37 -6.94
N ALA A 75 13.38 -0.07 -8.13
CA ALA A 75 12.51 -0.74 -9.10
C ALA A 75 11.93 -2.06 -8.57
N TYR A 76 12.68 -2.76 -7.72
CA TYR A 76 12.20 -3.92 -6.98
C TYR A 76 11.25 -3.52 -5.83
N SER A 77 11.67 -2.57 -4.99
CA SER A 77 11.04 -2.35 -3.68
C SER A 77 9.77 -1.50 -3.70
N VAL A 78 9.67 -0.52 -4.60
CA VAL A 78 8.49 0.35 -4.68
C VAL A 78 7.21 -0.43 -5.04
N PRO A 79 7.21 -1.30 -6.08
CA PRO A 79 6.04 -2.14 -6.37
C PRO A 79 5.63 -3.03 -5.20
N LEU A 80 6.59 -3.63 -4.50
CA LEU A 80 6.32 -4.45 -3.31
C LEU A 80 5.60 -3.65 -2.23
N GLY A 81 6.05 -2.42 -1.98
CA GLY A 81 5.44 -1.55 -0.99
C GLY A 81 4.03 -1.08 -1.36
N ILE A 82 3.78 -0.82 -2.65
CA ILE A 82 2.43 -0.52 -3.15
C ILE A 82 1.51 -1.73 -2.97
N ALA A 83 1.96 -2.93 -3.38
CA ALA A 83 1.19 -4.16 -3.17
C ALA A 83 0.90 -4.43 -1.69
N PHE A 84 1.89 -4.22 -0.82
CA PHE A 84 1.74 -4.36 0.62
C PHE A 84 0.67 -3.42 1.19
N GLN A 85 0.65 -2.15 0.78
CA GLN A 85 -0.36 -1.20 1.26
C GLN A 85 -1.76 -1.54 0.72
N ILE A 86 -1.88 -1.97 -0.53
CA ILE A 86 -3.16 -2.43 -1.09
C ILE A 86 -3.71 -3.61 -0.27
N GLN A 87 -2.84 -4.59 0.02
CA GLN A 87 -3.19 -5.73 0.87
C GLN A 87 -3.63 -5.30 2.27
N ASP A 88 -2.93 -4.34 2.86
CA ASP A 88 -3.24 -3.81 4.20
C ASP A 88 -4.60 -3.12 4.22
N ASP A 89 -4.92 -2.32 3.21
CA ASP A 89 -6.22 -1.65 3.09
C ASP A 89 -7.38 -2.65 2.86
N ILE A 90 -7.14 -3.74 2.12
CA ILE A 90 -8.11 -4.84 1.96
C ILE A 90 -8.35 -5.51 3.31
N LEU A 91 -7.28 -5.91 4.00
CA LEU A 91 -7.35 -6.56 5.32
C LEU A 91 -8.04 -5.67 6.35
N GLY A 92 -7.72 -4.38 6.34
CA GLY A 92 -8.29 -3.38 7.23
C GLY A 92 -9.81 -3.38 7.18
N VAL A 93 -10.41 -3.51 5.98
CA VAL A 93 -11.87 -3.48 5.83
C VAL A 93 -12.51 -4.86 5.86
N LEU A 94 -11.90 -5.88 5.26
CA LEU A 94 -12.52 -7.19 5.01
C LEU A 94 -12.23 -8.26 6.07
N ALA A 95 -11.22 -8.11 6.92
CA ALA A 95 -10.92 -9.12 7.91
C ALA A 95 -12.13 -9.37 8.86
N GLU A 96 -12.56 -10.64 8.94
CA GLU A 96 -13.68 -11.07 9.80
C GLU A 96 -13.26 -11.28 11.26
N ASP A 97 -11.96 -11.19 11.54
CA ASP A 97 -11.37 -11.74 12.75
C ASP A 97 -11.78 -10.99 14.02
N LYS A 98 -12.15 -11.72 15.08
CA LYS A 98 -12.66 -11.18 16.36
C LYS A 98 -11.69 -10.25 17.09
N LYS A 99 -10.41 -10.21 16.68
CA LYS A 99 -9.38 -9.29 17.20
C LYS A 99 -9.34 -7.93 16.46
N ILE A 100 -9.88 -7.86 15.24
CA ILE A 100 -9.77 -6.72 14.31
C ILE A 100 -11.10 -5.97 14.16
N GLY A 101 -12.20 -6.50 14.72
CA GLY A 101 -13.53 -5.88 14.62
C GLY A 101 -13.63 -4.41 15.04
N LYS A 102 -12.73 -3.90 15.89
CA LYS A 102 -12.62 -2.45 16.19
C LYS A 102 -11.96 -1.64 15.07
N SER A 103 -10.91 -2.16 14.41
CA SER A 103 -10.18 -1.39 13.40
C SER A 103 -10.92 -1.35 12.06
N ALA A 104 -11.60 -2.44 11.67
CA ALA A 104 -12.36 -2.45 10.42
C ALA A 104 -13.54 -1.46 10.45
N ALA A 105 -14.21 -1.35 11.59
CA ALA A 105 -15.18 -0.28 11.80
C ALA A 105 -14.48 1.09 11.75
N SER A 106 -13.35 1.27 12.44
CA SER A 106 -12.61 2.53 12.50
C SER A 106 -12.31 3.11 11.12
N ASP A 107 -11.78 2.32 10.18
CA ASP A 107 -11.41 2.82 8.85
C ASP A 107 -12.63 3.29 8.04
N ILE A 108 -13.76 2.57 8.15
CA ILE A 108 -15.03 2.96 7.51
C ILE A 108 -15.60 4.21 8.20
N GLU A 109 -15.60 4.25 9.54
CA GLU A 109 -16.11 5.37 10.35
C GLU A 109 -15.26 6.64 10.22
N GLU A 110 -13.96 6.50 9.95
CA GLU A 110 -13.04 7.61 9.61
C GLU A 110 -13.27 8.11 8.19
N GLY A 111 -13.93 7.32 7.34
CA GLY A 111 -14.20 7.67 5.96
C GLY A 111 -12.95 7.60 5.09
N LYS A 112 -12.02 6.67 5.39
CA LYS A 112 -10.76 6.55 4.64
C LYS A 112 -11.03 6.31 3.17
N LYS A 113 -10.42 7.13 2.32
CA LYS A 113 -10.52 7.05 0.85
C LYS A 113 -9.35 6.24 0.29
N THR A 114 -9.29 4.98 0.70
CA THR A 114 -8.33 3.99 0.18
C THR A 114 -8.57 3.72 -1.30
N LEU A 115 -7.60 3.08 -1.96
CA LEU A 115 -7.75 2.65 -3.36
C LEU A 115 -9.00 1.78 -3.55
N LEU A 116 -9.26 0.89 -2.59
CA LEU A 116 -10.43 0.03 -2.56
C LEU A 116 -11.74 0.85 -2.57
N VAL A 117 -11.83 1.87 -1.72
CA VAL A 117 -13.01 2.73 -1.62
C VAL A 117 -13.19 3.58 -2.88
N ILE A 118 -12.15 4.29 -3.33
CA ILE A 118 -12.28 5.15 -4.52
C ILE A 118 -12.60 4.34 -5.77
N LYS A 119 -12.09 3.11 -5.88
CA LYS A 119 -12.39 2.21 -6.99
C LYS A 119 -13.84 1.75 -6.93
N ALA A 120 -14.36 1.42 -5.75
CA ALA A 120 -15.77 1.09 -5.56
C ALA A 120 -16.68 2.24 -6.03
N TYR A 121 -16.37 3.49 -5.66
CA TYR A 121 -17.10 4.65 -6.16
C TYR A 121 -17.05 4.80 -7.68
N SER A 122 -15.89 4.56 -8.30
CA SER A 122 -15.74 4.70 -9.75
C SER A 122 -16.48 3.63 -10.57
N LEU A 123 -16.74 2.46 -9.98
CA LEU A 123 -17.41 1.32 -10.63
C LEU A 123 -18.87 1.17 -10.19
N ALA A 124 -19.30 1.90 -9.17
CA ALA A 124 -20.64 1.80 -8.59
C ALA A 124 -21.73 2.35 -9.51
N SER A 125 -22.87 1.66 -9.51
CA SER A 125 -24.14 2.23 -9.98
C SER A 125 -24.61 3.36 -9.07
N SER A 126 -25.50 4.23 -9.55
CA SER A 126 -26.06 5.34 -8.74
C SER A 126 -26.78 4.88 -7.46
N MET A 127 -27.25 3.63 -7.40
CA MET A 127 -27.82 3.05 -6.18
C MET A 127 -26.72 2.66 -5.19
N GLN A 128 -25.68 1.97 -5.67
CA GLN A 128 -24.53 1.58 -4.84
C GLN A 128 -23.78 2.81 -4.31
N THR A 129 -23.60 3.87 -5.12
CA THR A 129 -23.01 5.13 -4.67
C THR A 129 -23.76 5.72 -3.47
N ARG A 130 -25.10 5.78 -3.53
CA ARG A 130 -25.91 6.27 -2.40
C ARG A 130 -25.75 5.40 -1.15
N GLN A 131 -25.59 4.09 -1.31
CA GLN A 131 -25.36 3.19 -0.19
C GLN A 131 -23.96 3.36 0.41
N LEU A 132 -22.93 3.55 -0.42
CA LEU A 132 -21.57 3.87 0.03
C LEU A 132 -21.57 5.20 0.81
N ASP A 133 -22.22 6.24 0.29
CA ASP A 133 -22.32 7.55 0.94
C ASP A 133 -23.06 7.51 2.29
N ALA A 134 -24.05 6.61 2.43
CA ALA A 134 -24.78 6.45 3.68
C ALA A 134 -23.97 5.77 4.80
N ILE A 135 -22.88 5.08 4.45
CA ILE A 135 -22.10 4.24 5.38
C ILE A 135 -20.70 4.83 5.63
N LEU A 136 -20.01 5.29 4.59
CA LEU A 136 -18.64 5.79 4.72
C LEU A 136 -18.61 7.07 5.57
N GLY A 137 -17.80 7.08 6.63
CA GLY A 137 -17.68 8.20 7.56
C GLY A 137 -18.80 8.28 8.60
N LYS A 138 -19.81 7.40 8.56
CA LYS A 138 -20.85 7.32 9.58
C LYS A 138 -20.26 6.75 10.87
N LYS A 139 -20.54 7.37 12.03
CA LYS A 139 -20.12 6.86 13.35
C LYS A 139 -21.09 5.82 13.91
N ASN A 140 -20.58 4.93 14.74
CA ASN A 140 -21.32 3.85 15.43
C ASN A 140 -22.00 2.89 14.43
N LEU A 141 -21.22 2.38 13.48
CA LEU A 141 -21.74 1.46 12.47
C LEU A 141 -22.27 0.16 13.10
N THR A 142 -23.43 -0.28 12.62
CA THR A 142 -23.96 -1.59 12.97
C THR A 142 -23.24 -2.69 12.17
N GLY A 143 -23.21 -3.91 12.71
CA GLY A 143 -22.63 -5.05 11.99
C GLY A 143 -23.28 -5.31 10.61
N LYS A 144 -24.58 -4.96 10.46
CA LYS A 144 -25.29 -5.04 9.17
C LYS A 144 -24.75 -4.02 8.16
N GLU A 145 -24.46 -2.80 8.60
CA GLU A 145 -23.90 -1.75 7.73
C GLU A 145 -22.47 -2.07 7.31
N ILE A 146 -21.64 -2.59 8.23
CA ILE A 146 -20.29 -3.06 7.91
C ILE A 146 -20.38 -4.19 6.87
N THR A 147 -21.26 -5.16 7.09
CA THR A 147 -21.47 -6.28 6.14
C THR A 147 -21.93 -5.77 4.77
N LEU A 148 -22.86 -4.81 4.74
CA LEU A 148 -23.32 -4.19 3.50
C LEU A 148 -22.20 -3.44 2.79
N PHE A 149 -21.38 -2.67 3.52
CA PHE A 149 -20.24 -1.96 2.94
C PHE A 149 -19.25 -2.91 2.28
N ARG A 150 -18.87 -3.99 2.99
CA ARG A 150 -18.00 -5.04 2.45
C ARG A 150 -18.59 -5.66 1.19
N LYS A 151 -19.88 -5.96 1.21
CA LYS A 151 -20.61 -6.48 0.04
C LYS A 151 -20.56 -5.50 -1.14
N LEU A 152 -20.69 -4.20 -0.92
CA LEU A 152 -20.57 -3.19 -1.98
C LEU A 152 -19.17 -3.17 -2.59
N LEU A 153 -18.11 -3.29 -1.79
CA LEU A 153 -16.72 -3.36 -2.30
C LEU A 153 -16.49 -4.59 -3.18
N ILE A 154 -17.16 -5.70 -2.88
CA ILE A 154 -17.10 -6.94 -3.67
C ILE A 154 -17.96 -6.80 -4.94
N ASP A 155 -19.24 -6.44 -4.79
CA ASP A 155 -20.23 -6.40 -5.88
C ASP A 155 -19.91 -5.33 -6.94
N THR A 156 -19.15 -4.29 -6.59
CA THR A 156 -18.65 -3.29 -7.56
C THR A 156 -17.43 -3.78 -8.36
N GLY A 157 -16.81 -4.90 -7.97
CA GLY A 157 -15.54 -5.37 -8.55
C GLY A 157 -14.30 -4.65 -8.03
N ALA A 158 -14.44 -3.75 -7.06
CA ALA A 158 -13.32 -2.99 -6.51
C ALA A 158 -12.31 -3.89 -5.77
N LEU A 159 -12.78 -4.89 -5.04
CA LEU A 159 -11.91 -5.87 -4.38
C LEU A 159 -11.04 -6.60 -5.41
N GLU A 160 -11.66 -7.14 -6.45
CA GLU A 160 -10.97 -7.91 -7.48
C GLU A 160 -9.95 -7.04 -8.23
N TYR A 161 -10.31 -5.80 -8.54
CA TYR A 161 -9.38 -4.83 -9.13
C TYR A 161 -8.14 -4.63 -8.25
N ASN A 162 -8.32 -4.42 -6.94
CA ASN A 162 -7.20 -4.18 -6.02
C ASN A 162 -6.33 -5.43 -5.86
N LYS A 163 -6.93 -6.62 -5.78
CA LYS A 163 -6.21 -7.92 -5.76
C LYS A 163 -5.32 -8.07 -6.99
N ASN A 164 -5.87 -7.80 -8.18
CA ASN A 164 -5.13 -7.87 -9.42
C ASN A 164 -3.99 -6.84 -9.48
N LEU A 165 -4.23 -5.59 -9.08
CA LEU A 165 -3.18 -4.57 -9.06
C LEU A 165 -2.05 -4.91 -8.08
N ALA A 166 -2.37 -5.46 -6.91
CA ALA A 166 -1.36 -5.94 -5.96
C ALA A 166 -0.53 -7.08 -6.58
N ALA A 167 -1.18 -8.07 -7.21
CA ALA A 167 -0.51 -9.18 -7.88
C ALA A 167 0.40 -8.72 -9.04
N GLU A 168 -0.06 -7.74 -9.84
CA GLU A 168 0.74 -7.14 -10.91
C GLU A 168 2.00 -6.44 -10.37
N ASN A 169 1.89 -5.72 -9.26
CA ASN A 169 3.01 -5.07 -8.60
C ASN A 169 4.01 -6.09 -8.02
N LEU A 170 3.54 -7.19 -7.43
CA LEU A 170 4.41 -8.27 -6.94
C LEU A 170 5.14 -8.95 -8.10
N LYS A 171 4.44 -9.22 -9.21
CA LYS A 171 5.05 -9.76 -10.44
C LYS A 171 6.10 -8.82 -11.01
N LEU A 172 5.85 -7.52 -10.99
CA LEU A 172 6.82 -6.50 -11.38
C LEU A 172 8.06 -6.58 -10.49
N GLY A 173 7.91 -6.57 -9.17
CA GLY A 173 9.03 -6.72 -8.23
C GLY A 173 9.85 -7.99 -8.48
N LYS A 174 9.18 -9.13 -8.70
CA LYS A 174 9.83 -10.41 -9.04
C LYS A 174 10.63 -10.37 -10.33
N ARG A 175 10.21 -9.57 -11.31
CA ARG A 175 10.97 -9.34 -12.55
C ARG A 175 12.17 -8.42 -12.31
N GLU A 176 12.00 -7.37 -11.52
CA GLU A 176 13.05 -6.37 -11.28
C GLU A 176 14.17 -6.90 -10.38
N ILE A 177 13.89 -7.78 -9.41
CA ILE A 177 14.92 -8.42 -8.58
C ILE A 177 15.92 -9.23 -9.41
N GLU A 178 15.51 -9.76 -10.57
CA GLU A 178 16.41 -10.53 -11.43
C GLU A 178 17.54 -9.70 -12.02
N LYS A 179 17.30 -8.41 -12.22
CA LYS A 179 18.27 -7.45 -12.77
C LYS A 179 19.32 -7.01 -11.73
N ILE A 180 19.11 -7.32 -10.45
CA ILE A 180 20.00 -6.91 -9.36
C ILE A 180 21.12 -7.93 -9.20
N ILE A 181 22.36 -7.44 -9.24
CA ILE A 181 23.57 -8.24 -9.02
C ILE A 181 23.92 -8.18 -7.53
N ILE A 182 23.53 -9.21 -6.79
CA ILE A 182 23.77 -9.37 -5.35
C ILE A 182 24.10 -10.83 -5.02
N LEU A 183 24.54 -11.08 -3.79
CA LEU A 183 24.81 -12.44 -3.32
C LEU A 183 23.59 -13.35 -3.50
N PRO A 184 23.76 -14.62 -3.91
CA PRO A 184 22.64 -15.55 -4.11
C PRO A 184 21.73 -15.69 -2.89
N ALA A 185 22.30 -15.70 -1.69
CA ALA A 185 21.53 -15.75 -0.44
C ALA A 185 20.64 -14.51 -0.24
N ALA A 186 21.14 -13.31 -0.57
CA ALA A 186 20.38 -12.07 -0.49
C ALA A 186 19.26 -12.04 -1.56
N LYS A 187 19.55 -12.46 -2.80
CA LYS A 187 18.54 -12.59 -3.85
C LYS A 187 17.43 -13.57 -3.43
N LYS A 188 17.79 -14.73 -2.88
CA LYS A 188 16.83 -15.71 -2.36
C LYS A 188 15.95 -15.12 -1.25
N PHE A 189 16.52 -14.36 -0.32
CA PHE A 189 15.76 -13.68 0.74
C PHE A 189 14.75 -12.68 0.17
N LEU A 190 15.16 -11.84 -0.79
CA LEU A 190 14.29 -10.86 -1.42
C LEU A 190 13.18 -11.50 -2.25
N ILE A 191 13.47 -12.57 -2.99
CA ILE A 191 12.43 -13.38 -3.66
C ILE A 191 11.44 -13.95 -2.64
N GLY A 192 11.95 -14.48 -1.52
CA GLY A 192 11.11 -14.99 -0.43
C GLY A 192 10.18 -13.94 0.17
N LEU A 193 10.57 -12.66 0.18
CA LEU A 193 9.69 -11.56 0.60
C LEU A 193 8.51 -11.37 -0.36
N VAL A 194 8.75 -11.47 -1.68
CA VAL A 194 7.67 -11.43 -2.68
C VAL A 194 6.71 -12.60 -2.46
N GLU A 195 7.24 -13.81 -2.31
CA GLU A 195 6.43 -15.02 -2.08
C GLU A 195 5.64 -14.98 -0.78
N TYR A 196 6.20 -14.35 0.26
CA TYR A 196 5.49 -14.10 1.51
C TYR A 196 4.29 -13.17 1.31
N LEU A 197 4.46 -12.09 0.54
CA LEU A 197 3.36 -11.17 0.23
C LEU A 197 2.31 -11.82 -0.69
N GLU A 198 2.72 -12.66 -1.65
CA GLU A 198 1.79 -13.41 -2.51
C GLU A 198 0.89 -14.36 -1.71
N LYS A 199 1.39 -14.88 -0.58
CA LYS A 199 0.67 -15.82 0.30
C LYS A 199 -0.14 -15.15 1.41
N ARG A 200 -0.11 -13.81 1.56
CA ARG A 200 -0.99 -13.13 2.52
C ARG A 200 -2.44 -13.38 2.10
N GLU A 201 -3.22 -13.98 2.99
CA GLU A 201 -4.66 -14.14 2.79
C GLU A 201 -5.32 -12.76 2.82
N ILE A 202 -5.78 -12.29 1.66
CA ILE A 202 -6.50 -11.02 1.47
C ILE A 202 -7.79 -11.23 0.69
#